data_AF-A0A355IJ36-F1
#
_entry.id   AF-A0A355IJ36-F1
#
_cell.length_a   1.000
_cell.length_b   1.000
_cell.length_c   1.000
_cell.angle_alpha   90.00
_cell.angle_beta   90.00
_cell.angle_gamma   90.00
#
_symmetry.space_group_name_H-M   'P 1'
#
loop_
_entity.id
_entity.type
_entity.pdbx_description
1 polymer ?
#
loop_
_entity_poly.entity_id
_entity_poly.type
_entity_poly.pdbx_seq_one_letter_code
_entity_poly.pdbx_strand_id
1 'polypeptide(L)'
;FNIACSTKQELMMFEMDQIHDFMKRFNNQVEVIWGITFDDNLDQDLKVTLLATGFNLMNVPQIQERTAHKTEEELAKERIKDEKRTIRLDTYYPDHKAKRRKRYLPYVLKLEEMDDDAVIASLENTPAYRRGMTIKDNHNV
;
A
#
# COMPACT_ATOMS: atom_id res chain seq x y z
N PHE A 1 8.95 10.85 3.98
CA PHE A 1 10.29 11.44 3.99
C PHE A 1 10.69 11.73 5.43
N ASN A 2 11.97 11.63 5.74
CA ASN A 2 12.52 11.92 7.07
C ASN A 2 13.48 13.11 6.98
N ILE A 3 13.42 14.00 7.96
CA ILE A 3 14.35 15.12 8.10
C ILE A 3 15.17 14.87 9.36
N ALA A 4 16.50 14.92 9.24
CA ALA A 4 17.41 14.88 10.38
C ALA A 4 18.06 16.27 10.59
N CYS A 5 17.97 16.77 11.82
CA CYS A 5 18.57 18.03 12.27
C CYS A 5 19.28 17.87 13.62
N SER A 6 20.16 18.81 13.97
CA SER A 6 20.82 18.84 15.28
C SER A 6 19.85 19.32 16.37
N THR A 7 20.02 18.85 17.61
CA THR A 7 19.25 19.42 18.74
C THR A 7 19.60 20.87 19.05
N LYS A 8 20.79 21.34 18.64
CA LYS A 8 21.25 22.72 18.87
C LYS A 8 20.66 23.71 17.88
N GLN A 9 20.34 23.23 16.68
CA GLN A 9 19.79 24.01 15.59
C GLN A 9 18.49 23.33 15.16
N GLU A 10 17.43 23.59 15.92
CA GLU A 10 16.12 23.04 15.63
C GLU A 10 15.60 23.52 14.27
N LEU A 11 14.86 22.63 13.61
CA LEU A 11 14.26 22.92 12.32
C LEU A 11 13.16 23.97 12.48
N MET A 12 13.26 25.06 11.73
CA MET A 12 12.32 26.17 11.85
C MET A 12 11.03 25.90 11.06
N MET A 13 9.92 26.46 11.54
CA MET A 13 8.61 26.28 10.89
C MET A 13 8.60 26.74 9.43
N PHE A 14 9.34 27.82 9.12
CA PHE A 14 9.48 28.32 7.74
C PHE A 14 10.22 27.36 6.81
N GLU A 15 11.18 26.60 7.32
CA GLU A 15 11.92 25.59 6.53
C GLU A 15 11.02 24.39 6.25
N MET A 16 10.21 24.00 7.23
CA MET A 16 9.18 22.97 7.06
C MET A 16 8.14 23.35 6.00
N ASP A 17 7.68 24.60 5.99
CA ASP A 17 6.72 25.07 4.99
C ASP A 17 7.30 24.98 3.57
N GLN A 18 8.57 25.33 3.37
CA GLN A 18 9.23 25.19 2.06
C GLN A 18 9.32 23.73 1.60
N ILE A 19 9.68 22.81 2.50
CA ILE A 19 9.75 21.37 2.17
C ILE A 19 8.35 20.85 1.85
N HIS A 20 7.34 21.27 2.61
CA HIS A 20 5.95 20.86 2.39
C HIS A 20 5.40 21.38 1.06
N ASP A 21 5.65 22.65 0.73
CA ASP A 21 5.22 23.24 -0.54
C ASP A 21 5.94 22.66 -1.75
N PHE A 22 7.20 22.24 -1.59
CA PHE A 22 7.90 21.46 -2.60
C PHE A 22 7.19 20.10 -2.82
N MET A 23 6.85 19.39 -1.74
CA MET A 23 6.20 18.09 -1.82
C MET A 23 4.76 18.16 -2.38
N LYS A 24 4.05 19.27 -2.18
CA LYS A 24 2.72 19.52 -2.80
C LYS A 24 2.75 19.64 -4.32
N ARG A 25 3.90 19.96 -4.92
CA ARG A 25 4.01 20.05 -6.38
C ARG A 25 3.92 18.68 -7.06
N PHE A 26 4.14 17.61 -6.31
CA PHE A 26 3.94 16.25 -6.80
C PHE A 26 2.45 15.89 -6.72
N ASN A 27 1.98 15.12 -7.71
CA ASN A 27 0.57 14.84 -7.96
C ASN A 27 -0.23 14.44 -6.68
N ASN A 28 -1.48 14.90 -6.57
CA ASN A 28 -2.35 14.75 -5.38
C ASN A 28 -2.69 13.31 -4.96
N GLN A 29 -2.13 12.30 -5.64
CA GLN A 29 -2.33 10.88 -5.34
C GLN A 29 -1.17 10.27 -4.54
N VAL A 30 -0.20 11.07 -4.11
CA VAL A 30 0.93 10.58 -3.32
C VAL A 30 0.62 10.77 -1.83
N GLU A 31 0.52 9.68 -1.10
CA GLU A 31 0.49 9.71 0.36
C GLU A 31 1.90 9.99 0.89
N VAL A 32 2.04 11.03 1.70
CA VAL A 32 3.34 11.47 2.24
C VAL A 32 3.32 11.35 3.76
N ILE A 33 4.14 10.44 4.28
CA ILE A 33 4.41 10.31 5.72
C ILE A 33 5.69 11.10 6.02
N TRP A 34 5.64 12.00 7.00
CA TRP A 34 6.78 12.81 7.43
C TRP A 34 7.23 12.45 8.84
N GLY A 35 8.51 12.68 9.13
CA GLY A 35 9.08 12.50 10.46
C GLY A 35 10.38 13.28 10.62
N ILE A 36 10.69 13.62 11.87
CA ILE A 36 11.89 14.35 12.25
C ILE A 36 12.75 13.44 13.12
N THR A 37 14.06 13.47 12.90
CA THR A 37 15.07 12.76 13.70
C THR A 37 16.09 13.77 14.18
N PHE A 38 16.61 13.59 15.39
CA PHE A 38 17.71 14.41 15.89
C PHE A 38 19.03 13.67 15.71
N ASP A 39 20.02 14.33 15.11
CA ASP A 39 21.39 13.84 14.94
C ASP A 39 22.38 14.98 15.19
N ASP A 40 23.00 14.95 16.37
CA ASP A 40 23.88 16.02 16.86
C ASP A 40 25.20 16.12 16.08
N ASN A 41 25.50 15.15 15.20
CA ASN A 41 26.66 15.23 14.31
C ASN A 41 26.45 16.20 13.15
N LEU A 42 25.20 16.59 12.86
CA LEU A 42 24.90 17.48 11.73
C LEU A 42 25.13 18.96 12.01
N ASP A 43 25.39 19.37 13.26
CA ASP A 43 25.64 20.76 13.65
C ASP A 43 24.62 21.77 13.03
N GLN A 44 24.95 22.44 11.92
CA GLN A 44 24.06 23.37 11.19
C GLN A 44 23.41 22.79 9.92
N ASP A 45 23.80 21.58 9.51
CA ASP A 45 23.35 20.94 8.29
C ASP A 45 22.01 20.19 8.46
N LEU A 46 21.29 20.06 7.33
CA LEU A 46 20.04 19.30 7.25
C LEU A 46 20.20 18.07 6.36
N LYS A 47 19.78 16.90 6.84
CA LYS A 47 19.74 15.67 6.03
C LYS A 47 18.31 15.25 5.76
N VAL A 48 17.94 15.24 4.49
CA VAL A 48 16.60 14.82 4.04
C VAL A 48 16.69 13.45 3.37
N THR A 49 15.89 12.51 3.85
CA THR A 49 15.79 11.15 3.29
C THR A 49 14.41 10.92 2.69
N LEU A 50 14.35 10.72 1.38
CA LEU A 50 13.10 10.43 0.66
C LEU A 50 13.03 8.95 0.31
N LEU A 51 11.95 8.31 0.75
CA LEU A 51 11.56 6.96 0.34
C LEU A 51 10.31 7.09 -0.51
N ALA A 52 10.40 6.65 -1.75
CA ALA A 52 9.32 6.76 -2.72
C ALA A 52 8.96 5.36 -3.23
N THR A 53 7.73 4.92 -2.95
CA THR A 53 7.20 3.59 -3.32
C THR A 53 6.04 3.75 -4.30
N GLY A 54 5.64 2.68 -4.99
CA GLY A 54 4.54 2.74 -5.97
C GLY A 54 4.96 3.08 -7.40
N PHE A 55 6.26 3.18 -7.67
CA PHE A 55 6.79 3.18 -9.03
C PHE A 55 6.80 1.77 -9.59
N ASN A 56 6.30 1.60 -10.81
CA ASN A 56 6.54 0.38 -11.58
C ASN A 56 7.99 0.42 -12.11
N LEU A 57 8.68 -0.72 -12.19
CA LEU A 57 10.05 -0.79 -12.72
C LEU A 57 10.17 -0.19 -14.13
N MET A 58 9.06 -0.23 -14.88
CA MET A 58 8.92 0.37 -16.21
C MET A 58 8.72 1.88 -16.21
N ASN A 59 8.67 2.57 -15.06
CA ASN A 59 8.42 4.02 -15.02
C ASN A 59 9.69 4.82 -14.72
N VAL A 60 10.84 4.16 -14.55
CA VAL A 60 12.13 4.80 -14.28
C VAL A 60 13.03 4.62 -15.51
N PRO A 61 13.33 5.69 -16.27
CA PRO A 61 14.08 5.60 -17.53
C PRO A 61 15.41 4.84 -17.41
N GLN A 62 16.16 5.09 -16.34
CA GLN A 62 17.46 4.45 -16.09
C GLN A 62 17.35 2.96 -15.73
N ILE A 63 16.20 2.52 -15.21
CA ILE A 63 15.95 1.09 -14.94
C ILE A 63 15.54 0.38 -16.23
N GLN A 64 14.78 1.04 -17.11
CA GLN A 64 14.43 0.49 -18.43
C GLN A 64 15.69 0.18 -19.25
N GLU A 65 16.66 1.11 -19.30
CA GLU A 65 17.93 0.92 -20.01
C GLU A 65 18.71 -0.29 -19.48
N ARG A 66 18.83 -0.43 -18.15
CA ARG A 66 19.47 -1.60 -17.54
C ARG A 66 18.76 -2.91 -17.86
N THR A 67 17.43 -2.87 -17.99
CA THR A 67 16.65 -4.07 -18.30
C THR A 67 16.77 -4.45 -19.78
N ALA A 68 16.88 -3.46 -20.67
CA ALA A 68 17.10 -3.65 -22.10
C ALA A 68 18.50 -4.21 -22.43
N HIS A 69 19.50 -3.92 -21.59
CA HIS A 69 20.86 -4.42 -21.71
C HIS A 69 21.13 -5.72 -20.92
N LYS A 70 20.11 -6.38 -20.37
CA LYS A 70 20.29 -7.67 -19.70
C LYS A 70 20.83 -8.70 -20.70
N THR A 71 21.98 -9.27 -20.37
CA THR A 71 22.58 -10.36 -21.13
C THR A 71 21.69 -11.61 -21.04
N GLU A 72 21.71 -12.43 -22.09
CA GLU A 72 20.92 -13.68 -22.16
C GLU A 72 21.16 -14.61 -20.96
N GLU A 73 22.38 -14.62 -20.41
CA GLU A 73 22.72 -15.36 -19.19
C GLU A 73 22.00 -14.87 -17.93
N GLU A 74 21.78 -13.55 -17.78
CA GLU A 74 21.06 -13.00 -16.62
C GLU A 74 19.58 -13.35 -16.68
N LEU A 75 18.99 -13.30 -17.88
CA LEU A 75 17.62 -13.73 -18.12
C LEU A 75 17.45 -15.23 -17.82
N ALA A 76 18.41 -16.06 -18.22
CA ALA A 76 18.41 -17.49 -17.89
C ALA A 76 18.48 -17.73 -16.36
N LYS A 77 19.32 -16.98 -15.65
CA LYS A 77 19.42 -17.05 -14.18
C LYS A 77 18.12 -16.62 -13.48
N GLU A 78 17.47 -15.57 -13.95
CA GLU A 78 16.17 -15.13 -13.43
C GLU A 78 15.09 -16.20 -13.64
N ARG A 79 15.02 -16.81 -14.83
CA ARG A 79 14.08 -17.91 -15.11
C ARG A 79 14.28 -19.10 -14.18
N ILE A 80 15.53 -19.51 -13.97
CA ILE A 80 15.87 -20.60 -13.04
C ILE A 80 15.49 -20.24 -11.60
N LYS A 81 15.69 -18.98 -11.19
CA LYS A 81 15.34 -18.50 -9.86
C LYS A 81 13.83 -18.51 -9.64
N ASP A 82 13.07 -18.08 -10.64
CA ASP A 82 11.62 -18.08 -10.61
C ASP A 82 11.05 -19.50 -10.58
N GLU A 83 11.61 -20.42 -11.37
CA GLU A 83 11.25 -21.84 -11.33
C GLU A 83 11.55 -22.47 -9.96
N LYS A 84 12.71 -22.18 -9.37
CA LYS A 84 12.99 -22.60 -7.98
C LYS A 84 12.05 -21.97 -6.97
N ARG A 85 11.55 -20.77 -7.21
CA ARG A 85 10.56 -20.12 -6.34
C ARG A 85 9.21 -20.82 -6.45
N THR A 86 8.75 -21.14 -7.66
CA THR A 86 7.47 -21.84 -7.88
C THR A 86 7.51 -23.25 -7.29
N ILE A 87 8.59 -24.00 -7.49
CA ILE A 87 8.77 -25.34 -6.90
C ILE A 87 8.71 -25.29 -5.37
N ARG A 88 9.41 -24.33 -4.74
CA ARG A 88 9.37 -24.16 -3.27
C ARG A 88 7.96 -23.81 -2.80
N LEU A 89 7.26 -22.94 -3.50
CA LEU A 89 5.89 -22.55 -3.15
C LEU A 89 4.94 -23.75 -3.22
N ASP A 90 5.05 -24.58 -4.25
CA ASP A 90 4.24 -25.79 -4.41
C ASP A 90 4.55 -26.86 -3.34
N THR A 91 5.83 -26.99 -2.97
CA THR A 91 6.30 -27.98 -1.98
C THR A 91 5.80 -27.66 -0.57
N TYR A 92 5.93 -26.41 -0.13
CA TYR A 92 5.59 -26.01 1.25
C TYR A 92 4.16 -25.51 1.41
N TYR A 93 3.51 -25.08 0.32
CA TYR A 93 2.14 -24.56 0.35
C TYR A 93 1.29 -25.18 -0.77
N PRO A 94 1.05 -26.49 -0.80
CA PRO A 94 0.33 -27.15 -1.91
C PRO A 94 -1.09 -26.60 -2.14
N ASP A 95 -1.73 -26.05 -1.09
CA ASP A 95 -3.07 -25.44 -1.15
C ASP A 95 -3.06 -23.96 -1.58
N HIS A 96 -1.91 -23.37 -1.92
CA HIS A 96 -1.82 -21.95 -2.32
C HIS A 96 -2.60 -21.62 -3.60
N LYS A 97 -2.86 -22.64 -4.44
CA LYS A 97 -3.67 -22.55 -5.66
C LYS A 97 -5.16 -22.82 -5.41
N ALA A 98 -5.55 -23.29 -4.22
CA ALA A 98 -6.95 -23.48 -3.93
C ALA A 98 -7.69 -22.14 -3.97
N LYS A 99 -8.94 -22.21 -4.44
CA LYS A 99 -9.83 -21.04 -4.46
C LYS A 99 -9.87 -20.48 -3.04
N ARG A 100 -9.36 -19.26 -2.85
CA ARG A 100 -9.42 -18.55 -1.57
C ARG A 100 -10.84 -18.70 -1.03
N ARG A 101 -10.98 -19.17 0.21
CA ARG A 101 -12.29 -19.25 0.89
C ARG A 101 -12.99 -17.91 0.67
N LYS A 102 -14.24 -17.93 0.19
CA LYS A 102 -15.02 -16.70 0.00
C LYS A 102 -15.02 -15.97 1.34
N ARG A 103 -14.37 -14.81 1.37
CA ARG A 103 -14.36 -13.97 2.57
C ARG A 103 -15.74 -13.33 2.66
N TYR A 104 -16.51 -13.77 3.62
CA TYR A 104 -17.78 -13.13 3.95
C TYR A 104 -17.47 -11.75 4.52
N LEU A 105 -17.79 -10.71 3.77
CA LEU A 105 -17.68 -9.34 4.24
C LEU A 105 -18.90 -9.03 5.12
N PRO A 106 -18.72 -8.33 6.24
CA PRO A 106 -19.84 -7.88 7.05
C PRO A 106 -20.75 -6.96 6.22
N TYR A 107 -22.07 -7.05 6.45
CA TYR A 107 -23.00 -6.06 5.93
C TYR A 107 -22.85 -4.79 6.76
N VAL A 108 -22.52 -3.67 6.10
CA VAL A 108 -22.36 -2.37 6.75
C VAL A 108 -23.61 -1.56 6.43
N LEU A 109 -24.38 -1.23 7.46
CA LEU A 109 -25.57 -0.39 7.34
C LEU A 109 -25.18 1.05 7.00
N LYS A 110 -25.92 1.67 6.10
CA LYS A 110 -25.90 3.13 5.92
C LYS A 110 -26.76 3.80 6.98
N LEU A 111 -26.60 5.10 7.15
CA LEU A 111 -27.32 5.87 8.18
C LEU A 111 -28.84 5.79 7.99
N GLU A 112 -29.30 5.73 6.75
CA GLU A 112 -30.72 5.61 6.40
C GLU A 112 -31.28 4.21 6.66
N GLU A 113 -30.45 3.18 6.55
CA GLU A 113 -30.85 1.78 6.81
C GLU A 113 -30.81 1.42 8.29
N MET A 114 -30.21 2.26 9.14
CA MET A 114 -30.17 2.05 10.59
C MET A 114 -31.54 2.18 11.25
N ASP A 115 -32.43 2.97 10.65
CA ASP A 115 -33.79 3.22 11.17
C ASP A 115 -34.87 2.42 10.40
N ASP A 116 -34.46 1.52 9.49
CA ASP A 116 -35.39 0.67 8.72
C ASP A 116 -35.61 -0.69 9.41
N ASP A 117 -36.78 -0.83 10.04
CA ASP A 117 -37.21 -2.05 10.73
C ASP A 117 -37.20 -3.29 9.83
N ALA A 118 -37.45 -3.15 8.52
CA ALA A 118 -37.44 -4.28 7.59
C ALA A 118 -36.02 -4.80 7.35
N VAL A 119 -35.05 -3.89 7.26
CA VAL A 119 -33.63 -4.24 7.12
C VAL A 119 -33.12 -4.91 8.39
N ILE A 120 -33.46 -4.36 9.57
CA ILE A 120 -33.09 -4.92 10.87
C ILE A 120 -33.64 -6.34 11.04
N ALA A 121 -34.94 -6.55 10.76
CA ALA A 121 -35.56 -7.86 10.85
C ALA A 121 -34.91 -8.89 9.90
N SER A 122 -34.49 -8.46 8.71
CA SER A 122 -33.78 -9.34 7.76
C SER A 122 -32.39 -9.75 8.26
N LEU A 123 -31.68 -8.85 8.95
CA LEU A 123 -30.35 -9.09 9.53
C LEU A 123 -30.38 -10.03 10.73
N GLU A 124 -31.44 -9.97 11.53
CA GLU A 124 -31.64 -10.83 12.69
C GLU A 124 -31.94 -12.28 12.27
N ASN A 125 -32.75 -12.45 11.22
CA ASN A 125 -33.10 -13.76 10.68
C ASN A 125 -32.00 -14.41 9.81
N THR A 126 -30.97 -13.65 9.42
CA THR A 126 -29.88 -14.16 8.57
C THR A 126 -28.53 -14.21 9.31
N PRO A 127 -27.87 -15.38 9.38
CA PRO A 127 -26.55 -15.51 10.00
C PRO A 127 -25.50 -14.62 9.30
N ALA A 128 -24.54 -14.08 10.08
CA ALA A 128 -23.55 -13.10 9.62
C ALA A 128 -22.80 -13.50 8.34
N TYR A 129 -22.47 -14.78 8.19
CA TYR A 129 -21.76 -15.31 7.02
C TYR A 129 -22.62 -15.42 5.75
N ARG A 130 -23.94 -15.17 5.79
CA ARG A 130 -24.82 -15.19 4.61
C ARG A 130 -25.43 -13.82 4.27
N ARG A 131 -25.37 -12.85 5.19
CA ARG A 131 -25.97 -11.51 5.07
C ARG A 131 -25.63 -10.77 3.77
N GLY A 132 -24.36 -10.79 3.35
CA GLY A 132 -23.90 -10.05 2.17
C GLY A 132 -24.41 -10.58 0.82
N MET A 133 -24.96 -11.79 0.77
CA MET A 133 -25.56 -12.37 -0.45
C MET A 133 -27.08 -12.23 -0.44
N THR A 134 -27.72 -12.47 0.70
CA THR A 134 -29.20 -12.44 0.83
C THR A 134 -29.79 -11.03 0.81
N ILE A 135 -29.07 -10.02 1.33
CA ILE A 135 -29.63 -8.66 1.47
C ILE A 135 -29.53 -7.89 0.13
N LYS A 136 -28.49 -8.15 -0.66
CA LYS A 136 -28.31 -7.51 -1.99
C LYS A 136 -29.40 -7.90 -2.99
N ASP A 137 -29.90 -9.13 -2.89
CA ASP A 137 -30.92 -9.64 -3.81
C ASP A 137 -32.32 -9.05 -3.49
N ASN A 138 -32.57 -8.65 -2.24
CA ASN A 138 -33.85 -8.09 -1.81
C ASN A 138 -33.99 -6.57 -2.06
N HIS A 139 -32.89 -5.87 -2.37
CA HIS A 139 -32.87 -4.41 -2.59
C HIS A 139 -32.76 -4.03 -4.08
N ASN A 140 -32.95 -4.99 -4.99
CA ASN A 140 -32.85 -4.79 -6.44
C ASN A 140 -34.21 -5.01 -7.16
N VAL A 141 -35.31 -4.75 -6.44
CA VAL A 141 -36.68 -4.61 -6.98
C VAL A 141 -37.18 -3.22 -6.65
#